data_AF-A0A3M1YR83-F1
#
_entry.id   AF-A0A3M1YR83-F1
#
_cell.length_a   1.000
_cell.length_b   1.000
_cell.length_c   1.000
_cell.angle_alpha   90.00
_cell.angle_beta   90.00
_cell.angle_gamma   90.00
#
_symmetry.space_group_name_H-M   'P 1'
#
loop_
_entity.id
_entity.type
_entity.pdbx_description
1 polymer ?
#
loop_
_entity_poly.entity_id
_entity_poly.type
_entity_poly.pdbx_seq_one_letter_code
_entity_poly.pdbx_strand_id
1 'polypeptide(L)'
;MTKKHSNPDSVEALLKKLPAREQKRLSGITLTPEWLEAAIADARKAMKRDVWFGVPWFVAYSVAWFTLGAHNLTISIFVIGLVYFTYAIFTSGSYGLNRKRVQVFEQILAILKK
;
A
#
# COMPACT_ATOMS: atom_id res chain seq x y z
N MET A 1 32.47 -21.33 6.90
CA MET A 1 31.42 -20.28 6.89
C MET A 1 31.33 -19.70 5.48
N THR A 2 30.54 -20.32 4.60
CA THR A 2 30.38 -19.89 3.22
C THR A 2 29.46 -18.66 3.18
N LYS A 3 30.02 -17.50 2.82
CA LYS A 3 29.26 -16.28 2.52
C LYS A 3 28.32 -16.59 1.36
N LYS A 4 27.04 -16.80 1.66
CA LYS A 4 25.95 -16.90 0.68
C LYS A 4 25.89 -15.55 -0.03
N HIS A 5 26.52 -15.43 -1.19
CA HIS A 5 26.33 -14.31 -2.10
C HIS A 5 24.83 -14.30 -2.46
N SER A 6 24.05 -13.52 -1.72
CA SER A 6 22.65 -13.30 -2.02
C SER A 6 22.61 -12.52 -3.34
N ASN A 7 22.22 -13.20 -4.41
CA ASN A 7 21.94 -12.56 -5.68
C ASN A 7 20.99 -11.38 -5.39
N PRO A 8 21.35 -10.12 -5.73
CA PRO A 8 20.55 -8.94 -5.39
C PRO A 8 19.12 -8.99 -5.97
N ASP A 9 18.91 -9.85 -6.97
CA ASP A 9 17.62 -10.13 -7.61
C ASP A 9 16.94 -11.42 -7.10
N SER A 10 17.42 -12.03 -6.01
CA SER A 10 16.73 -13.21 -5.45
C SER A 10 15.37 -12.81 -4.84
N VAL A 11 14.35 -13.64 -5.07
CA VAL A 11 12.97 -13.44 -4.54
C VAL A 11 13.00 -13.15 -3.03
N GLU A 12 13.86 -13.84 -2.27
CA GLU A 12 14.06 -13.61 -0.83
C GLU A 12 14.60 -12.20 -0.50
N ALA A 13 15.52 -11.67 -1.31
CA ALA A 13 16.06 -10.33 -1.11
C ALA A 13 15.01 -9.25 -1.41
N LEU A 14 14.13 -9.48 -2.39
CA LEU A 14 13.01 -8.60 -2.70
C LEU A 14 11.93 -8.62 -1.62
N LEU A 15 11.60 -9.80 -1.08
CA LEU A 15 10.65 -9.94 0.03
C LEU A 15 11.12 -9.21 1.29
N LYS A 16 12.43 -9.16 1.55
CA LYS A 16 13.01 -8.40 2.67
C LYS A 16 12.75 -6.88 2.60
N LYS A 17 12.41 -6.34 1.43
CA LYS A 17 12.05 -4.92 1.25
C LYS A 17 10.66 -4.59 1.80
N LEU A 18 9.80 -5.61 2.00
CA LEU A 18 8.48 -5.44 2.60
C LEU A 18 8.57 -5.40 4.13
N PRO A 19 7.59 -4.83 4.84
CA PRO A 19 7.58 -4.86 6.30
C PRO A 19 7.53 -6.29 6.86
N ALA A 20 8.10 -6.52 8.04
CA ALA A 20 8.18 -7.84 8.67
C ALA A 20 6.82 -8.57 8.78
N ARG A 21 5.72 -7.83 8.98
CA ARG A 21 4.37 -8.39 9.02
C ARG A 21 3.94 -9.00 7.68
N GLU A 22 4.31 -8.36 6.57
CA GLU A 22 4.06 -8.89 5.22
C GLU A 22 4.95 -10.07 4.91
N GLN A 23 6.22 -10.02 5.29
CA GLN A 23 7.15 -11.14 5.09
C GLN A 23 6.61 -12.43 5.73
N LYS A 24 6.11 -12.35 6.97
CA LYS A 24 5.47 -13.48 7.66
C LYS A 24 4.20 -13.98 6.98
N ARG A 25 3.42 -13.07 6.37
CA ARG A 25 2.22 -13.45 5.60
C ARG A 25 2.59 -14.22 4.33
N LEU A 26 3.66 -13.79 3.66
CA LEU A 26 4.11 -14.34 2.39
C LEU A 26 4.91 -15.63 2.53
N SER A 27 5.55 -15.87 3.68
CA SER A 27 6.32 -17.11 3.92
C SER A 27 5.49 -18.39 3.92
N GLY A 28 4.16 -18.27 4.07
CA GLY A 28 3.23 -19.40 4.03
C GLY A 28 2.49 -19.59 2.70
N ILE A 29 2.74 -18.73 1.69
CA ILE A 29 2.01 -18.73 0.42
C ILE A 29 2.96 -19.15 -0.70
N THR A 30 2.47 -20.02 -1.60
CA THR A 30 3.15 -20.32 -2.85
C THR A 30 3.05 -19.12 -3.79
N LEU A 31 4.18 -18.48 -4.06
CA LEU A 31 4.28 -17.32 -4.95
C LEU A 31 4.19 -17.77 -6.42
N THR A 32 2.96 -18.02 -6.89
CA THR A 32 2.69 -18.28 -8.31
C THR A 32 2.56 -16.97 -9.08
N PRO A 33 2.84 -16.95 -10.41
CA PRO A 33 2.64 -15.76 -11.23
C PRO A 33 1.20 -15.24 -11.18
N GLU A 34 0.21 -16.13 -11.22
CA GLU A 34 -1.21 -15.78 -11.14
C GLU A 34 -1.57 -15.09 -9.81
N TRP A 35 -1.04 -15.62 -8.70
CA TRP A 35 -1.24 -15.02 -7.38
C TRP A 35 -0.60 -13.63 -7.29
N LEU A 36 0.61 -13.45 -7.86
CA LEU A 36 1.30 -12.16 -7.90
C LEU A 36 0.52 -11.12 -8.71
N GLU A 37 -0.02 -11.49 -9.87
CA GLU A 37 -0.83 -10.60 -10.70
C GLU A 37 -2.11 -10.16 -9.97
N ALA A 38 -2.80 -11.09 -9.31
CA ALA A 38 -3.96 -10.78 -8.48
C ALA A 38 -3.60 -9.84 -7.32
N ALA A 39 -2.51 -10.13 -6.60
CA ALA A 39 -2.05 -9.31 -5.47
C ALA A 39 -1.64 -7.89 -5.92
N ILE A 40 -1.04 -7.74 -7.10
CA ILE A 40 -0.72 -6.44 -7.70
C ILE A 40 -2.02 -5.69 -8.05
N ALA A 41 -2.98 -6.37 -8.68
CA ALA A 41 -4.26 -5.76 -9.05
C ALA A 41 -5.02 -5.25 -7.81
N ASP A 42 -5.06 -6.03 -6.74
CA ASP A 42 -5.68 -5.64 -5.46
C ASP A 42 -4.98 -4.44 -4.82
N ALA A 43 -3.64 -4.45 -4.78
CA ALA A 43 -2.86 -3.33 -4.25
C ALA A 43 -3.09 -2.04 -5.07
N ARG A 44 -3.14 -2.14 -6.41
CA ARG A 44 -3.46 -1.00 -7.30
C ARG A 44 -4.88 -0.50 -7.09
N LYS A 45 -5.86 -1.41 -6.90
CA LYS A 45 -7.25 -1.05 -6.61
C LYS A 45 -7.37 -0.30 -5.28
N ALA A 46 -6.68 -0.75 -4.24
CA ALA A 46 -6.62 -0.06 -2.95
C ALA A 46 -6.01 1.34 -3.09
N MET A 47 -4.88 1.46 -3.79
CA MET A 47 -4.26 2.76 -4.09
C MET A 47 -5.21 3.70 -4.84
N LYS A 48 -5.92 3.19 -5.84
CA LYS A 48 -6.89 3.98 -6.61
C LYS A 48 -8.02 4.48 -5.70
N ARG A 49 -8.56 3.63 -4.83
CA ARG A 49 -9.61 4.01 -3.87
C ARG A 49 -9.13 5.12 -2.92
N ASP A 50 -7.91 5.00 -2.41
CA ASP A 50 -7.32 6.02 -1.53
C ASP A 50 -7.17 7.37 -2.21
N VAL A 51 -6.81 7.41 -3.51
CA VAL A 51 -6.75 8.65 -4.29
C VAL A 51 -8.15 9.21 -4.55
N TRP A 52 -9.09 8.35 -4.96
CA TRP A 52 -10.47 8.73 -5.26
C TRP A 52 -11.21 9.30 -4.05
N PHE A 53 -10.91 8.82 -2.84
CA PHE A 53 -11.45 9.40 -1.62
C PHE A 53 -10.60 10.57 -1.12
N GLY A 54 -9.29 10.38 -1.04
CA GLY A 54 -8.37 11.29 -0.37
C GLY A 54 -8.23 12.65 -1.05
N VAL A 55 -8.22 12.70 -2.39
CA VAL A 55 -8.10 13.97 -3.12
C VAL A 55 -9.36 14.84 -2.94
N PRO A 56 -10.60 14.35 -3.22
CA PRO A 56 -11.80 15.14 -2.97
C PRO A 56 -11.96 15.55 -1.51
N TRP A 57 -11.68 14.64 -0.57
CA TRP A 57 -11.72 14.95 0.86
C TRP A 57 -10.74 16.07 1.22
N PHE A 58 -9.50 16.01 0.75
CA PHE A 58 -8.49 17.01 1.05
C PHE A 58 -8.85 18.39 0.49
N VAL A 59 -9.42 18.43 -0.72
CA VAL A 59 -9.92 19.67 -1.32
C VAL A 59 -11.05 20.25 -0.47
N ALA A 60 -12.05 19.44 -0.09
CA ALA A 60 -13.16 19.87 0.75
C ALA A 60 -12.70 20.39 2.12
N TYR A 61 -11.78 19.68 2.76
CA TYR A 61 -11.19 20.10 4.04
C TYR A 61 -10.42 21.42 3.91
N SER A 62 -9.59 21.55 2.87
CA SER A 62 -8.80 22.77 2.63
C SER A 62 -9.70 23.97 2.41
N VAL A 63 -10.73 23.84 1.57
CA VAL A 63 -11.71 24.91 1.33
C VAL A 63 -12.44 25.29 2.62
N ALA A 64 -12.90 24.32 3.41
CA ALA A 64 -13.57 24.58 4.68
C ALA A 64 -12.63 25.29 5.68
N TRP A 65 -11.36 24.89 5.74
CA TRP A 65 -10.36 25.53 6.59
C TRP A 65 -10.08 26.98 6.19
N PHE A 66 -9.91 27.27 4.89
CA PHE A 66 -9.65 28.62 4.42
C PHE A 66 -10.85 29.57 4.53
N THR A 67 -12.07 29.04 4.42
CA THR A 67 -13.31 29.86 4.45
C THR A 67 -13.89 30.02 5.84
N LEU A 68 -13.84 28.96 6.67
CA LEU A 68 -14.51 28.92 7.97
C LEU A 68 -13.54 28.78 9.15
N GLY A 69 -12.26 28.46 8.91
CA GLY A 69 -11.29 28.17 9.96
C GLY A 69 -11.68 26.93 10.78
N ALA A 70 -11.47 27.00 12.11
CA ALA A 70 -11.78 25.93 13.06
C ALA A 70 -13.28 25.83 13.41
N HIS A 71 -14.15 25.91 12.40
CA HIS A 71 -15.59 25.74 12.56
C HIS A 71 -15.95 24.26 12.71
N ASN A 72 -17.11 23.97 13.32
CA ASN A 72 -17.62 22.60 13.52
C ASN A 72 -17.65 21.79 12.22
N LEU A 73 -18.05 22.41 11.10
CA LEU A 73 -18.06 21.76 9.77
C LEU A 73 -16.66 21.28 9.36
N THR A 74 -15.65 22.11 9.53
CA THR A 74 -14.25 21.79 9.19
C THR A 74 -13.74 20.63 10.03
N ILE A 75 -14.09 20.61 11.33
CA ILE A 75 -13.76 19.52 12.24
C ILE A 75 -14.48 18.23 11.81
N SER A 76 -15.76 18.29 11.45
CA SER A 76 -16.50 17.12 10.96
C SER A 76 -15.88 16.52 9.70
N ILE A 77 -15.51 17.35 8.72
CA ILE A 77 -14.81 16.89 7.50
C ILE A 77 -13.49 16.22 7.88
N PHE A 78 -12.70 16.82 8.77
CA PHE A 78 -11.45 16.23 9.25
C PHE A 78 -11.66 14.84 9.87
N VAL A 79 -12.63 14.70 10.78
CA VAL A 79 -12.95 13.44 11.47
C VAL A 79 -13.37 12.36 10.47
N ILE A 80 -14.19 12.70 9.46
CA ILE A 80 -14.58 11.76 8.41
C ILE A 80 -13.35 11.22 7.67
N GLY A 81 -12.40 12.10 7.31
CA GLY A 81 -11.15 11.68 6.69
C GLY A 81 -10.32 10.79 7.59
N LEU A 82 -10.17 11.16 8.85
CA LEU A 82 -9.42 10.39 9.84
C LEU A 82 -9.98 8.97 9.98
N VAL A 83 -11.30 8.82 10.07
CA VAL A 83 -11.97 7.51 10.14
C VAL A 83 -11.68 6.68 8.88
N TYR A 84 -11.81 7.28 7.69
CA TYR A 84 -11.51 6.58 6.43
C TYR A 84 -10.04 6.11 6.39
N PHE A 85 -9.07 7.00 6.63
CA PHE A 85 -7.66 6.65 6.51
C PHE A 85 -7.25 5.61 7.56
N THR A 86 -7.81 5.68 8.77
CA THR A 86 -7.61 4.66 9.79
C THR A 86 -8.12 3.30 9.28
N TYR A 87 -9.36 3.25 8.79
CA TYR A 87 -9.93 2.05 8.20
C TYR A 87 -9.09 1.51 7.03
N ALA A 88 -8.65 2.36 6.11
CA ALA A 88 -7.85 1.99 4.95
C ALA A 88 -6.50 1.37 5.36
N ILE A 89 -5.81 1.99 6.34
CA ILE A 89 -4.53 1.50 6.87
C ILE A 89 -4.68 0.11 7.48
N PHE A 90 -5.72 -0.12 8.27
CA PHE A 90 -5.90 -1.41 8.95
C PHE A 90 -6.41 -2.53 8.03
N THR A 91 -7.22 -2.19 7.01
CA THR A 91 -7.81 -3.21 6.12
C THR A 91 -6.93 -3.53 4.93
N SER A 92 -6.47 -2.51 4.21
CA SER A 92 -5.78 -2.66 2.92
C SER A 92 -4.29 -2.33 3.02
N GLY A 93 -3.87 -1.69 4.11
CA GLY A 93 -2.55 -1.07 4.23
C GLY A 93 -2.55 0.34 3.66
N SER A 94 -1.57 1.15 4.08
CA SER A 94 -1.42 2.51 3.57
C SER A 94 -1.11 2.54 2.07
N TYR A 95 -1.44 3.65 1.41
CA TYR A 95 -1.06 3.89 0.02
C TYR A 95 0.43 3.60 -0.24
N GLY A 96 1.32 4.06 0.65
CA GLY A 96 2.77 3.83 0.53
C GLY A 96 3.16 2.36 0.64
N LEU A 97 2.49 1.59 1.51
CA LEU A 97 2.70 0.14 1.61
C LEU A 97 2.24 -0.57 0.34
N ASN A 98 1.06 -0.21 -0.18
CA ASN A 98 0.53 -0.80 -1.41
C ASN A 98 1.42 -0.48 -2.62
N ARG A 99 1.96 0.74 -2.70
CA ARG A 99 2.95 1.11 -3.72
C ARG A 99 4.20 0.23 -3.65
N LYS A 100 4.73 -0.01 -2.45
CA LYS A 100 5.89 -0.91 -2.26
C LYS A 100 5.57 -2.35 -2.61
N ARG A 101 4.37 -2.86 -2.24
CA ARG A 101 3.91 -4.21 -2.63
C ARG A 101 3.90 -4.37 -4.14
N VAL A 102 3.29 -3.43 -4.87
CA VAL A 102 3.26 -3.44 -6.34
C VAL A 102 4.67 -3.53 -6.93
N GLN A 103 5.58 -2.64 -6.49
CA GLN A 103 6.96 -2.63 -6.99
C GLN A 103 7.71 -3.95 -6.72
N VAL A 104 7.58 -4.50 -5.52
CA VAL A 104 8.25 -5.76 -5.15
C VAL A 104 7.66 -6.93 -5.92
N PHE A 105 6.34 -7.02 -6.04
CA PHE A 105 5.68 -8.12 -6.75
C PHE A 105 5.90 -8.05 -8.26
N GLU A 106 5.94 -6.87 -8.86
CA GLU A 106 6.31 -6.71 -10.27
C GLU A 106 7.75 -7.18 -10.54
N GLN A 107 8.69 -6.86 -9.64
CA GLN A 107 10.07 -7.34 -9.75
C GLN A 107 10.16 -8.86 -9.64
N ILE A 108 9.44 -9.48 -8.68
CA ILE A 108 9.39 -10.93 -8.52
C ILE A 108 8.78 -11.60 -9.77
N LEU A 109 7.69 -11.04 -10.29
CA LEU A 109 7.03 -11.56 -11.48
C LEU A 109 7.92 -11.48 -12.73
N ALA A 110 8.68 -10.39 -12.88
CA ALA A 110 9.64 -10.24 -13.98
C ALA A 110 10.78 -11.28 -13.91
N ILE A 111 11.19 -11.70 -12.70
CA ILE A 111 12.17 -12.77 -12.51
C ILE A 111 11.58 -14.13 -12.83
N LEU A 112 10.34 -14.40 -12.40
CA LEU A 112 9.67 -15.69 -12.63
C LEU A 112 9.26 -15.94 -14.09
N LYS A 113 9.06 -14.88 -14.88
CA LYS A 113 8.77 -14.96 -16.33
C LYS A 113 10.03 -15.03 -17.21
N LYS A 114 11.22 -14.89 -16.62
CA LYS A 114 12.52 -15.04 -17.28
C LYS A 114 13.00 -16.48 -17.20
#